data_AF-A0A8B5WJQ1-F1
#
_entry.id   AF-A0A8B5WJQ1-F1
#
_cell.length_a   1.000
_cell.length_b   1.000
_cell.length_c   1.000
_cell.angle_alpha   90.00
_cell.angle_beta   90.00
_cell.angle_gamma   90.00
#
_symmetry.space_group_name_H-M   'P 1'
#
loop_
_entity.id
_entity.type
_entity.pdbx_description
1 polymer ?
#
loop_
_entity_poly.entity_id
_entity_poly.type
_entity_poly.pdbx_seq_one_letter_code
_entity_poly.pdbx_strand_id
1 'polypeptide(L)'
;MAHPERAGFQRPYGLAWLLQLVAELDEWDDEQARHWRDWLRPAEEIAIERLHDWIPLLHYPIRDGEHSQTAFAFGLIHDYAQGMNDERTLALLADAAERFYRADRNCPLSYEPSGHDFLSPCLAEADFMRRVLEPEDFATWLDDFLPHIGEENWLPVAVVTDREDGKLAHIDGLNLSRAWMLNGMAQGLPDEDVRRDALLAAATAHAESGLEGVTDEFYAGSHWLASFATYLASGRGIR
;
A
#
# COMPACT_ATOMS: atom_id res chain seq x y z
N MET A 1 -4.64 -22.80 8.33
CA MET A 1 -4.30 -21.48 8.92
C MET A 1 -4.54 -21.44 10.44
N ALA A 2 -5.55 -22.12 10.98
CA ALA A 2 -5.97 -22.06 12.40
C ALA A 2 -5.04 -22.67 13.48
N HIS A 3 -3.75 -22.94 13.22
CA HIS A 3 -2.85 -23.44 14.27
C HIS A 3 -2.43 -22.27 15.19
N PRO A 4 -2.54 -22.36 16.53
CA PRO A 4 -2.26 -21.25 17.44
C PRO A 4 -0.87 -20.63 17.28
N GLU A 5 0.16 -21.47 17.08
CA GLU A 5 1.54 -21.01 16.87
C GLU A 5 1.78 -20.30 15.51
N ARG A 6 0.78 -20.28 14.63
CA ARG A 6 0.82 -19.60 13.33
C ARG A 6 -0.03 -18.34 13.31
N ALA A 7 -0.35 -17.78 14.47
CA ALA A 7 -1.11 -16.53 14.58
C ALA A 7 -0.48 -15.42 13.73
N GLY A 8 0.85 -15.27 13.77
CA GLY A 8 1.60 -14.25 13.01
C GLY A 8 1.82 -14.55 11.53
N PHE A 9 1.43 -15.73 11.02
CA PHE A 9 1.66 -16.10 9.63
C PHE A 9 0.98 -15.11 8.67
N GLN A 10 1.74 -14.58 7.71
CA GLN A 10 1.30 -13.64 6.67
C GLN A 10 0.87 -12.24 7.15
N ARG A 11 1.09 -11.89 8.43
CA ARG A 11 0.80 -10.54 8.93
C ARG A 11 1.87 -9.53 8.48
N PRO A 12 1.49 -8.28 8.17
CA PRO A 12 0.15 -7.86 7.77
C PRO A 12 -0.11 -8.10 6.26
N TYR A 13 0.94 -8.14 5.45
CA TYR A 13 0.86 -8.06 3.98
C TYR A 13 0.05 -9.16 3.31
N GLY A 14 0.31 -10.43 3.63
CA GLY A 14 -0.43 -11.53 3.00
C GLY A 14 -1.89 -11.60 3.43
N LEU A 15 -2.22 -11.14 4.66
CA LEU A 15 -3.62 -10.97 5.06
C LEU A 15 -4.29 -9.83 4.29
N ALA A 16 -3.58 -8.72 4.08
CA ALA A 16 -4.09 -7.59 3.31
C ALA A 16 -4.42 -7.98 1.85
N TRP A 17 -3.54 -8.72 1.18
CA TRP A 17 -3.79 -9.23 -0.18
C TRP A 17 -4.90 -10.28 -0.24
N LEU A 18 -5.05 -11.12 0.79
CA LEU A 18 -6.19 -12.02 0.88
C LEU A 18 -7.51 -11.23 0.94
N LEU A 19 -7.56 -10.18 1.74
CA LEU A 19 -8.74 -9.33 1.87
C LEU A 19 -9.03 -8.56 0.57
N GLN A 20 -8.00 -8.12 -0.15
CA GLN A 20 -8.19 -7.53 -1.47
C GLN A 20 -8.78 -8.52 -2.48
N LEU A 21 -8.29 -9.76 -2.53
CA LEU A 21 -8.88 -10.81 -3.36
C LEU A 21 -10.35 -11.05 -2.99
N VAL A 22 -10.68 -11.04 -1.69
CA VAL A 22 -12.06 -11.16 -1.23
C VAL A 22 -12.92 -10.01 -1.74
N ALA A 23 -12.44 -8.77 -1.65
CA ALA A 23 -13.15 -7.60 -2.15
C ALA A 23 -13.38 -7.67 -3.67
N GLU A 24 -12.35 -8.05 -4.43
CA GLU A 24 -12.45 -8.22 -5.89
C GLU A 24 -13.47 -9.28 -6.29
N LEU A 25 -13.53 -10.41 -5.58
CA LEU A 25 -14.53 -11.45 -5.83
C LEU A 25 -15.95 -11.03 -5.48
N ASP A 26 -16.11 -10.12 -4.52
CA ASP A 26 -17.42 -9.57 -4.14
C ASP A 26 -17.94 -8.58 -5.19
N GLU A 27 -17.03 -7.79 -5.78
CA GLU A 27 -17.34 -6.81 -6.82
C GLU A 27 -17.54 -7.43 -8.21
N TRP A 28 -16.96 -8.61 -8.45
CA TRP A 28 -17.04 -9.27 -9.74
C TRP A 28 -18.39 -9.96 -9.95
N ASP A 29 -19.25 -9.35 -10.78
CA ASP A 29 -20.55 -9.90 -11.17
C ASP A 29 -20.43 -11.14 -12.09
N ASP A 30 -20.00 -12.25 -11.52
CA ASP A 30 -19.81 -13.54 -12.17
C ASP A 30 -20.24 -14.70 -11.25
N GLU A 31 -20.88 -15.72 -11.80
CA GLU A 31 -21.41 -16.86 -11.02
C GLU A 31 -20.28 -17.66 -10.34
N GLN A 32 -19.13 -17.80 -10.99
CA GLN A 32 -17.99 -18.50 -10.44
C GLN A 32 -17.29 -17.66 -9.35
N ALA A 33 -17.19 -16.34 -9.53
CA ALA A 33 -16.66 -15.45 -8.50
C ALA A 33 -17.45 -15.54 -7.18
N ARG A 34 -18.78 -15.60 -7.26
CA ARG A 34 -19.66 -15.80 -6.09
C ARG A 34 -19.37 -17.11 -5.34
N HIS A 35 -19.14 -18.21 -6.07
CA HIS A 35 -18.76 -19.49 -5.45
C HIS A 35 -17.39 -19.40 -4.75
N TRP A 36 -16.40 -18.76 -5.39
CA TRP A 36 -15.07 -18.57 -4.79
C TRP A 36 -15.11 -17.66 -3.55
N ARG A 37 -15.92 -16.61 -3.60
CA ARG A 37 -16.17 -15.71 -2.47
C ARG A 37 -16.71 -16.46 -1.25
N ASP A 38 -17.66 -17.36 -1.47
CA ASP A 38 -18.22 -18.20 -0.39
C ASP A 38 -17.19 -19.19 0.17
N TRP A 39 -16.33 -19.76 -0.69
CA TRP A 39 -15.27 -20.66 -0.24
C TRP A 39 -14.18 -19.96 0.58
N LEU A 40 -13.92 -18.68 0.30
CA LEU A 40 -12.92 -17.89 1.02
C LEU A 40 -13.41 -17.30 2.35
N ARG A 41 -14.71 -17.30 2.62
CA ARG A 41 -15.32 -16.75 3.84
C ARG A 41 -14.63 -17.22 5.13
N PRO A 42 -14.30 -18.51 5.35
CA PRO A 42 -13.60 -18.92 6.56
C PRO A 42 -12.17 -18.36 6.68
N ALA A 43 -11.50 -18.12 5.55
CA ALA A 43 -10.15 -17.55 5.55
C ALA A 43 -10.17 -16.04 5.82
N GLU A 44 -11.15 -15.34 5.26
CA GLU A 44 -11.47 -13.93 5.53
C GLU A 44 -11.76 -13.70 7.03
N GLU A 45 -12.66 -14.48 7.62
CA GLU A 45 -13.00 -14.38 9.06
C GLU A 45 -11.75 -14.52 9.95
N ILE A 46 -10.90 -15.51 9.65
CA ILE A 46 -9.63 -15.72 10.36
C ILE A 46 -8.67 -14.54 10.14
N ALA A 47 -8.62 -13.97 8.94
CA ALA A 47 -7.74 -12.84 8.64
C ALA A 47 -8.16 -11.60 9.44
N ILE A 48 -9.46 -11.27 9.45
CA ILE A 48 -10.02 -10.15 10.21
C ILE A 48 -9.80 -10.35 11.71
N GLU A 49 -10.14 -11.51 12.26
CA GLU A 49 -9.91 -11.81 13.69
C GLU A 49 -8.43 -11.61 14.06
N ARG A 50 -7.50 -12.10 13.24
CA ARG A 50 -6.06 -11.95 13.50
C ARG A 50 -5.58 -10.51 13.46
N LEU A 51 -6.16 -9.66 12.63
CA LEU A 51 -5.84 -8.25 12.56
C LEU A 51 -6.39 -7.52 13.80
N HIS A 52 -7.64 -7.82 14.18
CA HIS A 52 -8.27 -7.28 15.40
C HIS A 52 -7.54 -7.69 16.68
N ASP A 53 -6.94 -8.89 16.73
CA ASP A 53 -6.13 -9.32 17.86
C ASP A 53 -4.74 -8.67 17.89
N TRP A 54 -4.15 -8.37 16.73
CA TRP A 54 -2.75 -7.98 16.61
C TRP A 54 -2.52 -6.47 16.62
N ILE A 55 -3.34 -5.70 15.87
CA ILE A 55 -3.17 -4.25 15.74
C ILE A 55 -3.22 -3.53 17.11
N PRO A 56 -4.10 -3.91 18.05
CA PRO A 56 -4.10 -3.29 19.39
C PRO A 56 -2.85 -3.61 20.23
N LEU A 57 -2.13 -4.70 19.92
CA LEU A 57 -0.90 -5.09 20.63
C LEU A 57 0.35 -4.36 20.13
N LEU A 58 0.29 -3.74 18.95
CA LEU A 58 1.40 -2.98 18.39
C LEU A 58 1.62 -1.69 19.18
N HIS A 59 2.81 -1.58 19.77
CA HIS A 59 3.27 -0.34 20.39
C HIS A 59 3.91 0.62 19.37
N TYR A 60 4.57 0.07 18.34
CA TYR A 60 5.19 0.82 17.26
C TYR A 60 4.67 0.32 15.91
N PRO A 61 4.50 1.21 14.91
CA PRO A 61 4.29 0.77 13.55
C PRO A 61 5.60 0.20 12.98
N ILE A 62 5.48 -0.63 11.95
CA ILE A 62 6.60 -1.21 11.22
C ILE A 62 6.80 -0.42 9.93
N ARG A 63 8.00 0.15 9.76
CA ARG A 63 8.38 1.09 8.68
C ARG A 63 9.55 0.56 7.84
N ASP A 64 9.59 -0.75 7.58
CA ASP A 64 10.52 -1.32 6.58
C ASP A 64 9.94 -1.19 5.16
N GLY A 65 10.75 -1.31 4.11
CA GLY A 65 10.26 -1.29 2.72
C GLY A 65 9.85 -2.66 2.20
N GLU A 66 9.49 -3.59 3.10
CA GLU A 66 9.16 -4.98 2.76
C GLU A 66 7.79 -5.41 3.34
N HIS A 67 7.55 -6.72 3.42
CA HIS A 67 6.26 -7.34 3.73
C HIS A 67 5.72 -7.02 5.12
N SER A 68 6.57 -6.66 6.08
CA SER A 68 6.13 -6.47 7.46
C SER A 68 5.61 -5.06 7.73
N GLN A 69 5.87 -4.14 6.79
CA GLN A 69 5.43 -2.77 6.78
C GLN A 69 3.93 -2.66 7.10
N THR A 70 3.59 -1.74 8.00
CA THR A 70 2.22 -1.53 8.47
C THR A 70 1.34 -0.64 7.58
N ALA A 71 1.77 0.56 7.18
CA ALA A 71 0.90 1.54 6.51
C ALA A 71 0.33 1.08 5.16
N PHE A 72 1.16 0.63 4.21
CA PHE A 72 0.74 -0.06 2.98
C PHE A 72 -0.32 -1.15 3.22
N ALA A 73 -0.07 -2.08 4.14
CA ALA A 73 -1.01 -3.15 4.42
C ALA A 73 -2.31 -2.61 5.04
N PHE A 74 -2.23 -1.59 5.89
CA PHE A 74 -3.40 -0.92 6.47
C PHE A 74 -4.22 -0.17 5.42
N GLY A 75 -3.59 0.45 4.41
CA GLY A 75 -4.28 1.04 3.27
C GLY A 75 -5.09 0.01 2.48
N LEU A 76 -4.50 -1.15 2.19
CA LEU A 76 -5.21 -2.27 1.56
C LEU A 76 -6.38 -2.80 2.41
N ILE A 77 -6.18 -2.94 3.73
CA ILE A 77 -7.24 -3.42 4.63
C ILE A 77 -8.36 -2.37 4.73
N HIS A 78 -8.02 -1.08 4.68
CA HIS A 78 -8.98 0.01 4.66
C HIS A 78 -9.89 -0.05 3.42
N ASP A 79 -9.31 -0.23 2.23
CA ASP A 79 -10.06 -0.33 0.98
C ASP A 79 -11.03 -1.52 1.01
N TYR A 80 -10.58 -2.67 1.52
CA TYR A 80 -11.47 -3.82 1.76
C TYR A 80 -12.60 -3.47 2.74
N ALA A 81 -12.28 -2.84 3.87
CA ALA A 81 -13.26 -2.56 4.92
C ALA A 81 -14.30 -1.55 4.45
N GLN A 82 -13.91 -0.55 3.64
CA GLN A 82 -14.85 0.35 2.97
C GLN A 82 -15.78 -0.41 2.02
N GLY A 83 -15.22 -1.24 1.12
CA GLY A 83 -16.03 -2.01 0.16
C GLY A 83 -17.03 -2.96 0.83
N MET A 84 -16.66 -3.55 1.97
CA MET A 84 -17.52 -4.46 2.74
C MET A 84 -18.42 -3.75 3.76
N ASN A 85 -18.35 -2.43 3.90
CA ASN A 85 -19.01 -1.66 4.97
C ASN A 85 -18.69 -2.19 6.39
N ASP A 86 -17.44 -2.60 6.62
CA ASP A 86 -16.94 -3.08 7.92
C ASP A 86 -16.45 -1.91 8.80
N GLU A 87 -17.41 -1.23 9.41
CA GLU A 87 -17.18 -0.10 10.33
C GLU A 87 -16.25 -0.45 11.50
N ARG A 88 -16.26 -1.72 11.94
CA ARG A 88 -15.41 -2.16 13.06
C ARG A 88 -13.95 -2.16 12.66
N THR A 89 -13.62 -2.63 11.45
CA THR A 89 -12.26 -2.61 10.93
C THR A 89 -11.82 -1.20 10.54
N LEU A 90 -12.70 -0.36 10.00
CA LEU A 90 -12.41 1.05 9.74
C LEU A 90 -12.04 1.80 11.03
N ALA A 91 -12.81 1.62 12.11
CA ALA A 91 -12.51 2.23 13.40
C ALA A 91 -11.17 1.75 14.00
N LEU A 92 -10.83 0.47 13.83
CA LEU A 92 -9.53 -0.08 14.26
C LEU A 92 -8.35 0.58 13.52
N LEU A 93 -8.50 0.79 12.22
CA LEU A 93 -7.47 1.41 11.39
C LEU A 93 -7.34 2.92 11.68
N ALA A 94 -8.46 3.61 11.92
CA ALA A 94 -8.44 5.01 12.33
C ALA A 94 -7.72 5.21 13.67
N ASP A 95 -7.95 4.34 14.66
CA ASP A 95 -7.19 4.34 15.92
C ASP A 95 -5.69 4.09 15.69
N ALA A 96 -5.34 3.13 14.84
CA ALA A 96 -3.94 2.87 14.50
C ALA A 96 -3.28 4.07 13.80
N ALA A 97 -4.00 4.74 12.88
CA ALA A 97 -3.52 5.94 12.20
C ALA A 97 -3.22 7.08 13.18
N GLU A 98 -4.11 7.31 14.13
CA GLU A 98 -3.94 8.32 15.17
C GLU A 98 -2.73 8.00 16.07
N ARG A 99 -2.59 6.75 16.52
CA ARG A 99 -1.49 6.34 17.41
C ARG A 99 -0.12 6.35 16.74
N PHE A 100 -0.06 6.01 15.46
CA PHE A 100 1.20 5.71 14.79
C PHE A 100 1.73 6.82 13.89
N TYR A 101 0.85 7.56 13.20
CA TYR A 101 1.25 8.39 12.05
C TYR A 101 0.79 9.84 12.17
N ARG A 102 -0.24 10.16 12.97
CA ARG A 102 -0.75 11.54 13.08
C ARG A 102 0.31 12.57 13.48
N ALA A 103 1.20 12.18 14.38
CA ALA A 103 2.25 13.05 14.91
C ALA A 103 3.57 12.98 14.13
N ASP A 104 3.65 12.17 13.07
CA ASP A 104 4.88 12.02 12.30
C ASP A 104 5.15 13.26 11.44
N ARG A 105 6.44 13.56 11.26
CA ARG A 105 6.95 14.81 10.69
C ARG A 105 8.26 14.51 9.96
N ASN A 106 8.53 15.22 8.86
CA ASN A 106 9.78 15.13 8.11
C ASN A 106 10.22 13.67 7.82
N CYS A 107 9.37 12.91 7.13
CA CYS A 107 9.66 11.51 6.85
C CYS A 107 11.03 11.35 6.14
N PRO A 108 11.91 10.42 6.58
CA PRO A 108 13.29 10.36 6.12
C PRO A 108 13.43 9.65 4.75
N LEU A 109 12.96 10.30 3.67
CA LEU A 109 13.08 9.81 2.30
C LEU A 109 14.54 9.50 1.89
N SER A 110 15.53 10.13 2.54
CA SER A 110 16.94 9.87 2.29
C SER A 110 17.40 8.45 2.67
N TYR A 111 16.58 7.69 3.39
CA TYR A 111 16.85 6.27 3.71
C TYR A 111 16.24 5.32 2.67
N GLU A 112 15.46 5.83 1.72
CA GLU A 112 14.86 5.04 0.66
C GLU A 112 15.53 5.32 -0.71
N PRO A 113 15.79 4.29 -1.53
CA PRO A 113 15.56 2.88 -1.26
C PRO A 113 16.64 2.24 -0.37
N SER A 114 16.22 1.31 0.50
CA SER A 114 17.07 0.22 0.97
C SER A 114 17.21 -0.83 -0.15
N GLY A 115 18.25 -1.66 -0.07
CA GLY A 115 18.71 -2.51 -1.18
C GLY A 115 17.68 -3.51 -1.72
N HIS A 116 16.64 -3.85 -0.94
CA HIS A 116 15.60 -4.82 -1.31
C HIS A 116 14.19 -4.29 -1.12
N ASP A 117 14.02 -2.97 -1.04
CA ASP A 117 12.70 -2.38 -0.88
C ASP A 117 11.84 -2.64 -2.11
N PHE A 118 10.58 -3.00 -1.88
CA PHE A 118 9.51 -2.95 -2.88
C PHE A 118 8.36 -2.04 -2.44
N LEU A 119 8.46 -1.45 -1.25
CA LEU A 119 7.56 -0.45 -0.70
C LEU A 119 8.35 0.75 -0.17
N SER A 120 7.76 1.93 -0.27
CA SER A 120 8.26 3.15 0.37
C SER A 120 7.55 3.36 1.70
N PRO A 121 8.22 3.24 2.86
CA PRO A 121 7.60 3.56 4.15
C PRO A 121 6.94 4.94 4.19
N CYS A 122 7.60 5.98 3.66
CA CYS A 122 7.07 7.34 3.67
C CYS A 122 5.82 7.47 2.79
N LEU A 123 5.87 6.99 1.55
CA LEU A 123 4.71 7.12 0.66
C LEU A 123 3.56 6.20 1.07
N ALA A 124 3.85 5.05 1.66
CA ALA A 124 2.83 4.15 2.20
C ALA A 124 2.11 4.75 3.40
N GLU A 125 2.83 5.47 4.26
CA GLU A 125 2.23 6.22 5.36
C GLU A 125 1.32 7.34 4.84
N ALA A 126 1.81 8.17 3.90
CA ALA A 126 0.98 9.22 3.31
C ALA A 126 -0.24 8.66 2.55
N ASP A 127 -0.06 7.57 1.81
CA ASP A 127 -1.14 6.90 1.08
C ASP A 127 -2.17 6.25 2.03
N PHE A 128 -1.76 5.76 3.21
CA PHE A 128 -2.71 5.33 4.24
C PHE A 128 -3.43 6.51 4.88
N MET A 129 -2.69 7.58 5.24
CA MET A 129 -3.27 8.74 5.91
C MET A 129 -4.31 9.47 5.07
N ARG A 130 -4.15 9.53 3.73
CA ARG A 130 -5.20 10.09 2.85
C ARG A 130 -6.53 9.32 2.85
N ARG A 131 -6.53 8.06 3.28
CA ARG A 131 -7.76 7.25 3.36
C ARG A 131 -8.52 7.51 4.65
N VAL A 132 -7.79 7.90 5.70
CA VAL A 132 -8.31 8.07 7.06
C VAL A 132 -8.68 9.53 7.35
N LEU A 133 -7.92 10.48 6.80
CA LEU A 133 -8.14 11.91 6.99
C LEU A 133 -9.04 12.49 5.90
N GLU A 134 -9.82 13.50 6.26
CA GLU A 134 -10.51 14.35 5.29
C GLU A 134 -9.49 15.12 4.44
N PRO A 135 -9.81 15.49 3.18
CA PRO A 135 -8.84 16.06 2.24
C PRO A 135 -8.06 17.28 2.78
N GLU A 136 -8.73 18.21 3.47
CA GLU A 136 -8.10 19.40 4.04
C GLU A 136 -7.17 19.07 5.23
N ASP A 137 -7.56 18.09 6.05
CA ASP A 137 -6.74 17.59 7.15
C ASP A 137 -5.53 16.82 6.64
N PHE A 138 -5.70 16.03 5.57
CA PHE A 138 -4.60 15.34 4.89
C PHE A 138 -3.62 16.34 4.28
N ALA A 139 -4.10 17.35 3.57
CA ALA A 139 -3.26 18.39 2.98
C ALA A 139 -2.42 19.12 4.05
N THR A 140 -3.04 19.46 5.19
CA THR A 140 -2.35 20.10 6.32
C THR A 140 -1.33 19.16 6.97
N TRP A 141 -1.68 17.89 7.19
CA TRP A 141 -0.76 16.91 7.75
C TRP A 141 0.43 16.65 6.82
N LEU A 142 0.19 16.60 5.51
CA LEU A 142 1.20 16.34 4.49
C LEU A 142 2.24 17.46 4.40
N ASP A 143 1.86 18.72 4.69
CA ASP A 143 2.81 19.85 4.76
C ASP A 143 3.92 19.58 5.76
N ASP A 144 3.55 19.03 6.91
CA ASP A 144 4.50 18.75 7.96
C ASP A 144 5.24 17.41 7.76
N PHE A 145 4.58 16.43 7.13
CA PHE A 145 5.11 15.08 6.95
C PHE A 145 6.10 14.98 5.78
N LEU A 146 5.78 15.60 4.65
CA LEU A 146 6.60 15.63 3.42
C LEU A 146 6.72 17.08 2.87
N PRO A 147 7.43 17.98 3.58
CA PRO A 147 7.48 19.41 3.24
C PRO A 147 8.15 19.74 1.89
N HIS A 148 8.88 18.79 1.31
CA HIS A 148 9.74 19.01 0.14
C HIS A 148 9.11 18.53 -1.18
N ILE A 149 7.82 18.17 -1.20
CA ILE A 149 7.15 17.73 -2.44
C ILE A 149 7.27 18.82 -3.52
N GLY A 150 7.80 18.45 -4.68
CA GLY A 150 7.97 19.35 -5.81
C GLY A 150 9.31 20.11 -5.85
N GLU A 151 10.16 19.98 -4.83
CA GLU A 151 11.54 20.43 -4.92
C GLU A 151 12.34 19.60 -5.94
N GLU A 152 13.44 20.15 -6.45
CA GLU A 152 14.29 19.41 -7.40
C GLU A 152 14.82 18.12 -6.76
N ASN A 153 14.64 16.99 -7.44
CA ASN A 153 15.07 15.67 -6.98
C ASN A 153 14.51 15.22 -5.62
N TRP A 154 13.33 15.72 -5.21
CA TRP A 154 12.70 15.36 -3.93
C TRP A 154 12.41 13.85 -3.79
N LEU A 155 12.15 13.17 -4.90
CA LEU A 155 11.93 11.71 -4.97
C LEU A 155 12.49 11.14 -6.28
N PRO A 156 13.77 10.74 -6.33
CA PRO A 156 14.35 10.17 -7.55
C PRO A 156 13.80 8.76 -7.84
N VAL A 157 13.70 8.43 -9.13
CA VAL A 157 13.37 7.07 -9.60
C VAL A 157 14.43 6.08 -9.11
N ALA A 158 13.99 4.98 -8.52
CA ALA A 158 14.90 3.98 -7.98
C ALA A 158 15.57 3.19 -9.12
N VAL A 159 16.87 2.95 -9.00
CA VAL A 159 17.66 2.30 -10.06
C VAL A 159 17.68 0.80 -9.85
N VAL A 160 17.21 0.06 -10.85
CA VAL A 160 17.26 -1.40 -10.89
C VAL A 160 18.58 -1.83 -11.54
N THR A 161 19.44 -2.52 -10.80
CA THR A 161 20.77 -2.91 -11.29
C THR A 161 20.81 -4.28 -11.94
N ASP A 162 19.94 -5.20 -11.50
CA ASP A 162 19.86 -6.58 -12.00
C ASP A 162 18.43 -7.11 -11.78
N ARG A 163 17.79 -7.60 -12.85
CA ARG A 163 16.43 -8.14 -12.84
C ARG A 163 16.39 -9.66 -12.72
N GLU A 164 17.53 -10.33 -12.84
CA GLU A 164 17.65 -11.77 -12.59
C GLU A 164 17.69 -12.09 -11.09
N ASP A 165 18.28 -11.19 -10.30
CA ASP A 165 18.29 -11.31 -8.84
C ASP A 165 16.91 -10.96 -8.27
N GLY A 166 16.30 -11.94 -7.59
CA GLY A 166 14.94 -11.78 -7.07
C GLY A 166 14.76 -10.71 -6.01
N LYS A 167 15.82 -10.29 -5.32
CA LYS A 167 15.78 -9.22 -4.34
C LYS A 167 16.09 -7.86 -4.96
N LEU A 168 16.94 -7.79 -5.99
CA LEU A 168 17.18 -6.54 -6.71
C LEU A 168 16.02 -6.19 -7.67
N ALA A 169 15.33 -7.19 -8.20
CA ALA A 169 14.08 -7.01 -8.95
C ALA A 169 12.94 -6.40 -8.09
N HIS A 170 13.06 -6.39 -6.76
CA HIS A 170 12.13 -5.67 -5.88
C HIS A 170 12.06 -4.17 -6.20
N ILE A 171 13.15 -3.59 -6.72
CA ILE A 171 13.20 -2.15 -7.02
C ILE A 171 12.23 -1.77 -8.17
N ASP A 172 11.94 -2.68 -9.12
CA ASP A 172 10.86 -2.46 -10.08
C ASP A 172 9.50 -2.36 -9.34
N GLY A 173 9.28 -3.23 -8.36
CA GLY A 173 8.09 -3.20 -7.51
C GLY A 173 8.01 -1.96 -6.61
N LEU A 174 9.15 -1.45 -6.13
CA LEU A 174 9.22 -0.16 -5.43
C LEU A 174 8.77 0.98 -6.33
N ASN A 175 9.25 1.02 -7.57
CA ASN A 175 8.83 2.05 -8.52
C ASN A 175 7.32 1.93 -8.82
N LEU A 176 6.79 0.73 -9.04
CA LEU A 176 5.35 0.53 -9.22
C LEU A 176 4.52 0.94 -7.99
N SER A 177 4.94 0.54 -6.79
CA SER A 177 4.22 0.86 -5.56
C SER A 177 4.27 2.35 -5.26
N ARG A 178 5.42 3.01 -5.45
CA ARG A 178 5.54 4.48 -5.36
C ARG A 178 4.62 5.17 -6.34
N ALA A 179 4.60 4.76 -7.61
CA ALA A 179 3.72 5.35 -8.61
C ALA A 179 2.24 5.23 -8.21
N TRP A 180 1.84 4.08 -7.69
CA TRP A 180 0.48 3.85 -7.25
C TRP A 180 0.11 4.73 -6.04
N MET A 181 0.95 4.75 -5.01
CA MET A 181 0.75 5.56 -3.82
C MET A 181 0.77 7.06 -4.12
N LEU A 182 1.65 7.53 -5.00
CA LEU A 182 1.70 8.94 -5.44
C LEU A 182 0.43 9.37 -6.17
N ASN A 183 -0.12 8.52 -7.04
CA ASN A 183 -1.42 8.76 -7.66
C ASN A 183 -2.52 8.86 -6.60
N GLY A 184 -2.50 7.96 -5.61
CA GLY A 184 -3.44 8.00 -4.48
C GLY A 184 -3.34 9.31 -3.70
N MET A 185 -2.13 9.69 -3.28
CA MET A 185 -1.86 10.95 -2.57
C MET A 185 -2.38 12.16 -3.35
N ALA A 186 -2.16 12.23 -4.66
CA ALA A 186 -2.65 13.33 -5.49
C ALA A 186 -4.19 13.43 -5.50
N GLN A 187 -4.89 12.29 -5.47
CA GLN A 187 -6.37 12.25 -5.40
C GLN A 187 -6.91 12.55 -3.99
N GLY A 188 -6.11 12.29 -2.95
CA GLY A 188 -6.48 12.62 -1.57
C GLY A 188 -6.38 14.12 -1.24
N LEU A 189 -5.72 14.92 -2.08
CA LEU A 189 -5.57 16.36 -1.90
C LEU A 189 -6.74 17.14 -2.52
N PRO A 190 -7.08 18.34 -1.98
CA PRO A 190 -7.99 19.27 -2.65
C PRO A 190 -7.60 19.56 -4.10
N ASP A 191 -8.59 19.79 -4.98
CA ASP A 191 -8.36 19.95 -6.42
C ASP A 191 -7.38 21.08 -6.80
N GLU A 192 -7.30 22.13 -5.98
CA GLU A 192 -6.43 23.28 -6.19
C GLU A 192 -5.07 23.18 -5.45
N ASP A 193 -4.77 22.04 -4.82
CA ASP A 193 -3.51 21.86 -4.10
C ASP A 193 -2.32 21.81 -5.08
N VAL A 194 -1.36 22.72 -4.87
CA VAL A 194 -0.21 22.93 -5.76
C VAL A 194 0.74 21.73 -5.84
N ARG A 195 0.69 20.79 -4.89
CA ARG A 195 1.55 19.59 -4.88
C ARG A 195 1.07 18.52 -5.85
N ARG A 196 -0.19 18.56 -6.30
CA ARG A 196 -0.78 17.53 -7.17
C ARG A 196 0.02 17.32 -8.45
N ASP A 197 0.44 18.38 -9.12
CA ASP A 197 1.23 18.28 -10.35
C ASP A 197 2.59 17.59 -10.12
N ALA A 198 3.27 17.92 -9.02
CA ALA A 198 4.54 17.30 -8.65
C ALA A 198 4.38 15.81 -8.31
N LEU A 199 3.32 15.45 -7.59
CA LEU A 199 2.99 14.05 -7.27
C LEU A 199 2.69 13.24 -8.53
N LEU A 200 1.87 13.77 -9.45
CA LEU A 200 1.51 13.09 -10.70
C LEU A 200 2.70 12.96 -11.66
N ALA A 201 3.59 13.96 -11.71
CA ALA A 201 4.82 13.88 -12.48
C ALA A 201 5.77 12.79 -11.94
N ALA A 202 5.97 12.74 -10.63
CA ALA A 202 6.74 11.67 -9.99
C ALA A 202 6.08 10.29 -10.21
N ALA A 203 4.75 10.21 -10.08
CA ALA A 203 4.01 8.97 -10.32
C ALA A 203 4.24 8.43 -11.73
N THR A 204 4.20 9.30 -12.74
CA THR A 204 4.48 8.94 -14.14
C THR A 204 5.89 8.40 -14.31
N ALA A 205 6.90 9.10 -13.81
CA ALA A 205 8.30 8.69 -13.95
C ALA A 205 8.60 7.34 -13.27
N HIS A 206 8.03 7.11 -12.08
CA HIS A 206 8.14 5.82 -11.39
C HIS A 206 7.36 4.70 -12.11
N ALA A 207 6.17 5.00 -12.65
CA ALA A 207 5.38 4.03 -13.39
C ALA A 207 6.12 3.54 -14.64
N GLU A 208 6.69 4.47 -15.42
CA GLU A 208 7.48 4.15 -16.62
C GLU A 208 8.63 3.20 -16.29
N SER A 209 9.43 3.50 -15.26
CA SER A 209 10.54 2.64 -14.85
C SER A 209 10.09 1.28 -14.30
N GLY A 210 9.07 1.25 -13.44
CA GLY A 210 8.61 0.01 -12.83
C GLY A 210 7.94 -0.95 -13.83
N LEU A 211 7.26 -0.41 -14.84
CA LEU A 211 6.60 -1.22 -15.88
C LEU A 211 7.60 -1.92 -16.81
N GLU A 212 8.83 -1.41 -16.96
CA GLU A 212 9.88 -2.09 -17.73
C GLU A 212 10.23 -3.47 -17.14
N GLY A 213 10.08 -3.66 -15.83
CA GLY A 213 10.33 -4.94 -15.16
C GLY A 213 9.19 -5.96 -15.29
N VAL A 214 8.03 -5.55 -15.81
CA VAL A 214 6.85 -6.43 -15.95
C VAL A 214 6.96 -7.23 -17.24
N THR A 215 7.78 -8.27 -17.22
CA THR A 215 8.02 -9.17 -18.36
C THR A 215 7.80 -10.63 -17.97
N ASP A 216 7.67 -11.52 -18.96
CA ASP A 216 7.61 -12.98 -18.74
C ASP A 216 9.00 -13.64 -18.65
N GLU A 217 10.07 -12.85 -18.84
CA GLU A 217 11.45 -13.32 -18.98
C GLU A 217 12.04 -13.83 -17.65
N PHE A 218 11.74 -13.14 -16.53
CA PHE A 218 12.30 -13.47 -15.22
C PHE A 218 11.21 -13.79 -14.20
N TYR A 219 11.08 -15.08 -13.85
CA TYR A 219 10.10 -15.54 -12.85
C TYR A 219 10.20 -14.78 -11.52
N ALA A 220 11.42 -14.42 -11.10
CA ALA A 220 11.72 -13.70 -9.88
C ALA A 220 10.89 -12.41 -9.69
N GLY A 221 10.67 -11.63 -10.75
CA GLY A 221 9.79 -10.46 -10.74
C GLY A 221 8.38 -10.76 -11.22
N SER A 222 8.24 -11.55 -12.28
CA SER A 222 6.99 -11.68 -13.03
C SER A 222 5.82 -12.27 -12.23
N HIS A 223 6.09 -13.08 -11.21
CA HIS A 223 5.04 -13.75 -10.43
C HIS A 223 4.29 -12.82 -9.45
N TRP A 224 4.82 -11.65 -9.12
CA TRP A 224 4.20 -10.74 -8.14
C TRP A 224 4.12 -9.28 -8.62
N LEU A 225 5.06 -8.80 -9.45
CA LEU A 225 5.04 -7.44 -10.00
C LEU A 225 3.74 -7.14 -10.77
N ALA A 226 3.18 -8.16 -11.42
CA ALA A 226 1.90 -8.06 -12.11
C ALA A 226 0.77 -7.54 -11.20
N SER A 227 0.76 -7.91 -9.91
CA SER A 227 -0.27 -7.44 -8.97
C SER A 227 -0.20 -5.92 -8.79
N PHE A 228 1.02 -5.39 -8.57
CA PHE A 228 1.25 -3.94 -8.44
C PHE A 228 0.97 -3.21 -9.76
N ALA A 229 1.41 -3.76 -10.88
CA ALA A 229 1.14 -3.18 -12.21
C ALA A 229 -0.36 -3.14 -12.52
N THR A 230 -1.10 -4.21 -12.21
CA THR A 230 -2.56 -4.26 -12.38
C THR A 230 -3.25 -3.21 -11.50
N TYR A 231 -2.85 -3.07 -10.24
CA TYR A 231 -3.46 -2.10 -9.31
C TYR A 231 -3.18 -0.65 -9.73
N LEU A 232 -1.95 -0.39 -10.17
CA LEU A 232 -1.56 0.90 -10.76
C LEU A 232 -2.41 1.21 -12.01
N ALA A 233 -2.54 0.25 -12.93
CA ALA A 233 -3.25 0.44 -14.19
C ALA A 233 -4.77 0.59 -14.01
N SER A 234 -5.37 -0.14 -13.07
CA SER A 234 -6.81 -0.06 -12.78
C SER A 234 -7.17 1.17 -11.94
N GLY A 235 -6.22 1.68 -11.15
CA GLY A 235 -6.48 2.71 -10.15
C GLY A 235 -7.21 2.16 -8.92
N ARG A 236 -6.96 0.89 -8.56
CA ARG A 236 -7.55 0.25 -7.37
C ARG A 236 -7.22 1.05 -6.11
N GLY A 237 -8.20 1.24 -5.23
CA GLY A 237 -8.04 2.02 -3.98
C GLY A 237 -7.85 3.53 -4.18
N ILE A 238 -8.10 4.03 -5.39
CA ILE A 238 -7.99 5.45 -5.78
C ILE A 238 -9.29 5.95 -6.40
N ARG A 239 -9.92 5.14 -7.27
CA ARG A 239 -11.17 5.45 -7.98
C ARG A 239 -12.37 4.77 -7.36
#